data_AF-A0A382ST25-F1
#
_entry.id   AF-A0A382ST25-F1
#
_cell.length_a   1.000
_cell.length_b   1.000
_cell.length_c   1.000
_cell.angle_alpha   90.00
_cell.angle_beta   90.00
_cell.angle_gamma   90.00
#
_symmetry.space_group_name_H-M   'P 1'
#
loop_
_entity.id
_entity.type
_entity.pdbx_description
1 polymer ?
#
loop_
_entity_poly.entity_id
_entity_poly.type
_entity_poly.pdbx_seq_one_letter_code
_entity_poly.pdbx_strand_id
1 'polypeptide(L)'
;VVWRTPIKNGYAGPAVVDGRVFVTDFSRTSGMVGIERIVCLDEQTGRELWTHEWEANYAGISWDEGPRATPTVEGNRVYVQGSAGQLVALDVETGNVHWTRNYVEEFGADIPIFGFSSSPLVDGGRLVAMVGGVPDSKVVAFDKRT
;
A
#
# COMPACT_ATOMS: atom_id res chain seq x y z
N VAL A 1 16.39 19.42 -12.49
CA VAL A 1 15.37 18.35 -12.45
C VAL A 1 15.85 17.26 -13.39
N VAL A 2 16.10 16.05 -12.88
CA VAL A 2 16.64 14.92 -13.67
C VAL A 2 15.55 14.16 -14.43
N TRP A 3 14.38 13.97 -13.82
CA TRP A 3 13.16 13.47 -14.45
C TRP A 3 11.93 13.88 -13.64
N ARG A 4 10.73 13.67 -14.20
CA ARG A 4 9.43 13.82 -13.54
C ARG A 4 8.46 12.79 -14.11
N THR A 5 7.62 12.24 -13.25
CA THR A 5 6.58 11.28 -13.62
C THR A 5 5.24 11.74 -13.03
N PRO A 6 4.17 11.85 -13.84
CA PRO A 6 2.83 12.10 -13.32
C PRO A 6 2.38 10.93 -12.44
N ILE A 7 1.86 11.25 -11.25
CA ILE A 7 1.26 10.33 -10.29
C ILE A 7 -0.15 10.83 -9.98
N LYS A 8 -1.06 9.94 -9.59
CA LYS A 8 -2.42 10.34 -9.18
C LYS A 8 -2.43 10.84 -7.73
N ASN A 9 -3.59 10.91 -7.09
CA ASN A 9 -3.71 11.47 -5.75
C ASN A 9 -3.13 10.49 -4.70
N GLY A 10 -2.37 10.99 -3.74
CA GLY A 10 -1.83 10.20 -2.63
C GLY A 10 -1.06 11.06 -1.64
N TYR A 11 -0.92 10.55 -0.41
CA TYR A 11 -0.14 11.20 0.66
C TYR A 11 1.11 10.41 1.05
N ALA A 12 1.21 9.15 0.63
CA ALA A 12 2.35 8.29 0.90
C ALA A 12 3.63 8.87 0.27
N GLY A 13 4.73 8.84 1.04
CA GLY A 13 6.07 9.09 0.49
C GLY A 13 6.56 7.91 -0.36
N PRO A 14 7.55 8.13 -1.24
CA PRO A 14 8.18 7.06 -2.02
C PRO A 14 9.07 6.16 -1.15
N ALA A 15 9.20 4.89 -1.54
CA ALA A 15 10.30 4.02 -1.11
C ALA A 15 11.27 3.79 -2.27
N VAL A 16 12.58 3.81 -2.01
CA VAL A 16 13.61 3.67 -3.05
C VAL A 16 14.60 2.57 -2.65
N VAL A 17 14.81 1.59 -3.53
CA VAL A 17 15.80 0.53 -3.34
C VAL A 17 16.21 -0.06 -4.70
N ASP A 18 17.49 -0.38 -4.85
CA ASP A 18 18.05 -1.12 -6.00
C ASP A 18 17.60 -0.62 -7.38
N GLY A 19 17.61 0.70 -7.61
CA GLY A 19 17.26 1.29 -8.91
C GLY A 19 15.76 1.43 -9.15
N ARG A 20 14.92 1.22 -8.12
CA ARG A 20 13.46 1.27 -8.21
C ARG A 20 12.87 2.27 -7.22
N VAL A 21 11.82 2.96 -7.64
CA VAL A 21 11.02 3.88 -6.81
C VAL A 21 9.59 3.37 -6.74
N PHE A 22 9.09 3.12 -5.53
CA PHE A 22 7.73 2.65 -5.26
C PHE A 22 6.89 3.79 -4.69
N VAL A 23 5.77 4.08 -5.35
CA VAL A 23 4.81 5.10 -4.92
C VAL A 23 3.41 4.54 -5.04
N THR A 24 2.52 4.92 -4.12
CA THR A 24 1.11 4.55 -4.20
C THR A 24 0.26 5.76 -4.52
N ASP A 25 -0.76 5.56 -5.35
CA ASP A 25 -1.71 6.60 -5.69
C ASP A 25 -3.14 6.06 -5.85
N PHE A 26 -4.10 6.96 -6.01
CA PHE A 26 -5.52 6.67 -6.11
C PHE A 26 -6.19 7.48 -7.22
N SER A 27 -7.14 6.84 -7.90
CA SER A 27 -8.05 7.47 -8.86
C SER A 27 -9.50 7.17 -8.49
N ARG A 28 -10.29 8.20 -8.21
CA ARG A 28 -11.73 8.04 -8.03
C ARG A 28 -12.39 7.62 -9.35
N THR A 29 -13.25 6.60 -9.30
CA THR A 29 -13.99 6.10 -10.48
C THR A 29 -15.47 6.39 -10.37
N SER A 30 -16.09 6.20 -9.20
CA SER A 30 -17.52 6.46 -8.98
C SER A 30 -17.83 6.69 -7.50
N GLY A 31 -18.39 7.85 -7.17
CA GLY A 31 -18.70 8.19 -5.77
C GLY A 31 -17.47 8.09 -4.87
N MET A 32 -17.53 7.27 -3.82
CA MET A 32 -16.40 7.00 -2.92
C MET A 32 -15.53 5.81 -3.36
N VAL A 33 -15.85 5.18 -4.49
CA VAL A 33 -15.09 4.06 -5.06
C VAL A 33 -14.05 4.60 -6.02
N GLY A 34 -12.87 3.97 -6.00
CA GLY A 34 -11.81 4.24 -6.95
C GLY A 34 -10.79 3.11 -7.00
N ILE A 35 -9.70 3.35 -7.70
CA ILE A 35 -8.59 2.42 -7.88
C ILE A 35 -7.39 2.95 -7.12
N GLU A 36 -6.96 2.22 -6.09
CA GLU A 36 -5.63 2.38 -5.51
C GLU A 36 -4.63 1.56 -6.33
N ARG A 37 -3.39 2.04 -6.40
CA ARG A 37 -2.31 1.29 -7.03
C ARG A 37 -0.98 1.55 -6.39
N ILE A 38 -0.07 0.58 -6.51
CA ILE A 38 1.37 0.79 -6.39
C ILE A 38 1.98 0.89 -7.80
N VAL A 39 2.82 1.89 -7.99
CA VAL A 39 3.61 2.13 -9.19
C VAL A 39 5.08 1.91 -8.86
N CYS A 40 5.77 1.08 -9.64
CA CYS A 40 7.22 0.95 -9.62
C CYS A 40 7.81 1.72 -10.79
N LEU A 41 8.71 2.65 -10.50
CA LEU A 41 9.44 3.44 -11.49
C LEU A 41 10.91 3.07 -11.47
N ASP A 42 11.55 3.24 -12.62
CA ASP A 42 13.01 3.23 -12.74
C ASP A 42 13.58 4.49 -12.09
N GLU A 43 14.51 4.33 -11.15
CA GLU A 43 15.08 5.44 -10.35
C GLU A 43 15.86 6.44 -11.22
N GLN A 44 16.47 6.00 -12.31
CA GLN A 44 17.31 6.85 -13.15
C GLN A 44 16.49 7.68 -14.15
N THR A 45 15.38 7.12 -14.62
CA THR A 45 14.60 7.68 -15.74
C THR A 45 13.20 8.14 -15.36
N GLY A 46 12.66 7.65 -14.23
CA GLY A 46 11.27 7.84 -13.82
C GLY A 46 10.26 7.04 -14.65
N ARG A 47 10.71 6.18 -15.56
CA ARG A 47 9.82 5.37 -16.40
C ARG A 47 9.11 4.31 -15.55
N GLU A 48 7.82 4.13 -15.77
CA GLU A 48 7.07 3.03 -15.17
C GLU A 48 7.64 1.67 -15.61
N LEU A 49 7.98 0.84 -14.63
CA LEU A 49 8.44 -0.53 -14.81
C LEU A 49 7.26 -1.50 -14.70
N TRP A 50 6.40 -1.29 -13.70
CA TRP A 50 5.16 -2.02 -13.51
C TRP A 50 4.20 -1.25 -12.61
N THR A 51 2.92 -1.63 -12.66
CA THR A 51 1.87 -1.17 -11.73
C THR A 51 1.04 -2.36 -11.26
N HIS A 52 0.53 -2.30 -10.03
CA HIS A 52 -0.49 -3.21 -9.52
C HIS A 52 -1.64 -2.40 -8.92
N GLU A 53 -2.87 -2.70 -9.31
CA GLU A 53 -4.06 -1.93 -8.99
C GLU A 53 -5.12 -2.79 -8.28
N TRP A 54 -5.86 -2.19 -7.35
CA TRP A 54 -7.03 -2.79 -6.72
C TRP A 54 -8.13 -1.74 -6.50
N GLU A 55 -9.38 -2.21 -6.45
CA GLU A 55 -10.50 -1.35 -6.10
C GLU A 55 -10.47 -1.03 -4.60
N ALA A 56 -10.73 0.23 -4.26
CA ALA A 56 -10.87 0.68 -2.89
C ALA A 56 -12.13 1.55 -2.74
N ASN A 57 -12.87 1.31 -1.66
CA ASN A 57 -14.00 2.13 -1.26
C ASN A 57 -13.60 3.01 -0.08
N TYR A 58 -13.64 4.32 -0.28
CA TYR A 58 -13.27 5.33 0.70
C TYR A 58 -14.46 5.85 1.52
N ALA A 59 -15.59 5.15 1.51
CA ALA A 59 -16.72 5.48 2.37
C ALA A 59 -16.27 5.57 3.85
N GLY A 60 -16.50 6.74 4.47
CA GLY A 60 -16.10 7.01 5.86
C GLY A 60 -14.69 7.58 6.02
N ILE A 61 -13.89 7.66 4.97
CA ILE A 61 -12.56 8.27 4.99
C ILE A 61 -12.70 9.78 4.69
N SER A 62 -12.07 10.61 5.53
CA SER A 62 -11.89 12.04 5.32
C SER A 62 -10.56 12.31 4.61
N TRP A 63 -10.45 13.42 3.87
CA TRP A 63 -9.28 13.75 3.05
C TRP A 63 -8.91 12.59 2.13
N ASP A 64 -9.90 12.11 1.39
CA ASP A 64 -9.93 10.82 0.70
C ASP A 64 -9.19 10.87 -0.66
N GLU A 65 -8.06 11.58 -0.68
CA GLU A 65 -7.19 11.78 -1.85
C GLU A 65 -6.06 10.75 -1.91
N GLY A 66 -6.29 9.53 -1.40
CA GLY A 66 -5.44 8.38 -1.69
C GLY A 66 -4.75 7.71 -0.50
N PRO A 67 -3.86 6.74 -0.80
CA PRO A 67 -3.10 5.98 0.19
C PRO A 67 -2.11 6.87 0.96
N ARG A 68 -1.92 6.54 2.24
CA ARG A 68 -1.12 7.35 3.19
C ARG A 68 0.10 6.62 3.76
N ALA A 69 0.13 5.30 3.65
CA ALA A 69 1.23 4.49 4.15
C ALA A 69 2.33 4.36 3.09
N THR A 70 3.55 4.80 3.41
CA THR A 70 4.72 4.58 2.54
C THR A 70 4.99 3.07 2.40
N PRO A 71 5.20 2.57 1.18
CA PRO A 71 5.57 1.17 0.94
C PRO A 71 6.81 0.77 1.74
N THR A 72 6.86 -0.48 2.19
CA THR A 72 8.04 -1.04 2.87
C THR A 72 8.64 -2.12 2.02
N VAL A 73 9.94 -2.06 1.77
CA VAL A 73 10.65 -3.02 0.90
C VAL A 73 11.66 -3.81 1.72
N GLU A 74 11.66 -5.14 1.55
CA GLU A 74 12.67 -6.01 2.12
C GLU A 74 13.02 -7.15 1.15
N GLY A 75 14.29 -7.22 0.76
CA GLY A 75 14.75 -8.19 -0.23
C GLY A 75 13.95 -8.08 -1.52
N ASN A 76 13.37 -9.20 -1.97
CA ASN A 76 12.59 -9.25 -3.21
C ASN A 76 11.09 -8.95 -3.00
N ARG A 77 10.69 -8.31 -1.89
CA ARG A 77 9.28 -8.02 -1.58
C ARG A 77 9.03 -6.57 -1.24
N VAL A 78 7.93 -6.04 -1.78
CA VAL A 78 7.35 -4.75 -1.40
C VAL A 78 5.99 -4.99 -0.73
N TYR A 79 5.80 -4.35 0.41
CA TYR A 79 4.60 -4.42 1.23
C TYR A 79 3.87 -3.07 1.18
N VAL A 80 2.58 -3.11 0.85
CA VAL A 80 1.77 -1.93 0.63
C VAL A 80 0.51 -1.99 1.46
N GLN A 81 0.24 -0.93 2.21
CA GLN A 81 -1.01 -0.74 2.94
C GLN A 81 -1.87 0.30 2.23
N GLY A 82 -3.02 -0.14 1.72
CA GLY A 82 -4.06 0.72 1.17
C GLY A 82 -4.92 1.37 2.25
N SER A 83 -5.53 2.51 1.92
CA SER A 83 -6.33 3.30 2.87
C SER A 83 -7.61 2.59 3.33
N ALA A 84 -8.15 1.69 2.51
CA ALA A 84 -9.37 0.93 2.80
C ALA A 84 -9.12 -0.42 3.51
N GLY A 85 -7.86 -0.73 3.88
CA GLY A 85 -7.52 -1.91 4.68
C GLY A 85 -6.89 -3.06 3.90
N GLN A 86 -6.65 -2.89 2.60
CA GLN A 86 -5.88 -3.84 1.80
C GLN A 86 -4.40 -3.82 2.23
N LEU A 87 -3.84 -4.97 2.59
CA LEU A 87 -2.41 -5.16 2.77
C LEU A 87 -1.92 -6.14 1.70
N VAL A 88 -0.97 -5.72 0.86
CA VAL A 88 -0.50 -6.50 -0.28
C VAL A 88 1.01 -6.71 -0.18
N ALA A 89 1.46 -7.93 -0.43
CA ALA A 89 2.87 -8.22 -0.67
C ALA A 89 3.10 -8.57 -2.13
N LEU A 90 4.01 -7.85 -2.78
CA LEU A 90 4.34 -8.03 -4.19
C LEU A 90 5.82 -8.32 -4.38
N ASP A 91 6.13 -8.99 -5.47
CA ASP A 91 7.49 -9.16 -5.98
C ASP A 91 8.05 -7.82 -6.47
N VAL A 92 9.26 -7.47 -6.04
CA VAL A 92 9.91 -6.18 -6.34
C VAL A 92 10.17 -6.00 -7.84
N GLU A 93 10.54 -7.07 -8.53
CA GLU A 93 10.96 -7.02 -9.93
C GLU A 93 9.77 -6.95 -10.89
N THR A 94 8.72 -7.70 -10.58
CA THR A 94 7.62 -7.99 -11.50
C THR A 94 6.29 -7.36 -11.10
N GLY A 95 6.12 -6.94 -9.84
CA GLY A 95 4.83 -6.48 -9.31
C GLY A 95 3.80 -7.60 -9.13
N ASN A 96 4.21 -8.86 -9.25
CA ASN A 96 3.31 -10.00 -9.03
C ASN A 96 2.93 -10.11 -7.55
N VAL A 97 1.64 -10.29 -7.28
CA VAL A 97 1.13 -10.48 -5.92
C VAL A 97 1.56 -11.84 -5.39
N HIS A 98 2.20 -11.84 -4.23
CA HIS A 98 2.44 -13.05 -3.45
C HIS A 98 1.23 -13.40 -2.59
N TRP A 99 0.69 -12.40 -1.90
CA TRP A 99 -0.49 -12.53 -1.08
C TRP A 99 -1.14 -11.17 -0.84
N THR A 100 -2.41 -11.23 -0.48
CA THR A 100 -3.22 -10.09 -0.10
C THR A 100 -3.93 -10.41 1.21
N ARG A 101 -4.15 -9.38 2.02
CA ARG A 101 -4.96 -9.40 3.23
C ARG A 101 -5.94 -8.23 3.23
N ASN A 102 -7.06 -8.38 3.95
CA ASN A 102 -8.06 -7.34 4.15
C ASN A 102 -8.39 -7.22 5.63
N TYR A 103 -8.05 -6.08 6.24
CA TYR A 103 -8.23 -5.88 7.67
C TYR A 103 -9.70 -5.88 8.11
N VAL A 104 -10.60 -5.38 7.27
CA VAL A 104 -12.04 -5.33 7.55
C VAL A 104 -12.61 -6.76 7.53
N GLU A 105 -12.30 -7.51 6.48
CA GLU A 105 -12.86 -8.86 6.28
C GLU A 105 -12.27 -9.89 7.24
N GLU A 106 -10.96 -9.84 7.50
CA GLU A 106 -10.27 -10.88 8.27
C GLU A 106 -10.21 -10.60 9.77
N PHE A 107 -10.22 -9.32 10.18
CA PHE A 107 -10.03 -8.92 11.57
C PHE A 107 -11.18 -8.06 12.14
N GLY A 108 -12.23 -7.83 11.34
CA GLY A 108 -13.37 -7.01 11.74
C GLY A 108 -12.97 -5.56 12.02
N ALA A 109 -11.90 -5.06 11.39
CA ALA A 109 -11.43 -3.70 11.63
C ALA A 109 -12.43 -2.66 11.09
N ASP A 110 -12.67 -1.61 11.86
CA ASP A 110 -13.35 -0.41 11.36
C ASP A 110 -12.35 0.42 10.55
N ILE A 111 -12.80 0.97 9.41
CA ILE A 111 -11.98 1.89 8.62
C ILE A 111 -11.80 3.20 9.41
N PRO A 112 -10.55 3.60 9.76
CA PRO A 112 -10.33 4.85 10.49
C PRO A 112 -10.77 6.06 9.66
N ILE A 113 -11.11 7.17 10.32
CA ILE A 113 -11.49 8.42 9.63
C ILE A 113 -10.40 8.94 8.68
N PHE A 114 -9.13 8.62 8.93
CA PHE A 114 -8.01 8.93 8.04
C PHE A 114 -7.54 7.72 7.25
N GLY A 115 -8.35 6.68 7.10
CA GLY A 115 -7.94 5.40 6.52
C GLY A 115 -6.79 4.72 7.27
N PHE A 116 -6.42 3.52 6.81
CA PHE A 116 -5.23 2.85 7.31
C PHE A 116 -3.98 3.57 6.79
N SER A 117 -3.25 4.21 7.72
CA SER A 117 -2.17 5.15 7.39
C SER A 117 -0.79 4.71 7.86
N SER A 118 -0.65 3.48 8.33
CA SER A 118 0.57 3.01 8.98
C SER A 118 1.36 2.11 8.04
N SER A 119 2.57 2.53 7.69
CA SER A 119 3.51 1.68 6.96
C SER A 119 3.79 0.40 7.76
N PRO A 120 3.68 -0.79 7.16
CA PRO A 120 3.99 -2.03 7.86
C PRO A 120 5.50 -2.12 8.11
N LEU A 121 5.91 -2.68 9.25
CA LEU A 121 7.32 -2.84 9.62
C LEU A 121 7.76 -4.29 9.42
N VAL A 122 8.90 -4.51 8.80
CA VAL A 122 9.51 -5.84 8.75
C VAL A 122 10.43 -6.06 9.95
N ASP A 123 10.23 -7.18 10.66
CA ASP A 123 11.08 -7.65 11.76
C ASP A 123 11.36 -9.15 11.62
N GLY A 124 12.55 -9.50 11.12
CA GLY A 124 12.93 -10.88 10.86
C GLY A 124 11.97 -11.57 9.88
N GLY A 125 11.27 -12.61 10.33
CA GLY A 125 10.25 -13.31 9.52
C GLY A 125 8.88 -12.65 9.50
N ARG A 126 8.70 -11.53 10.22
CA ARG A 126 7.40 -10.93 10.50
C ARG A 126 7.20 -9.64 9.74
N LEU A 127 5.95 -9.38 9.37
CA LEU A 127 5.47 -8.09 8.94
C LEU A 127 4.48 -7.58 9.99
N VAL A 128 4.85 -6.54 10.72
CA VAL A 128 4.06 -5.95 11.79
C VAL A 128 3.22 -4.80 11.24
N ALA A 129 1.91 -4.84 11.44
CA ALA A 129 1.01 -3.79 10.97
C ALA A 129 -0.02 -3.39 12.03
N MET A 130 -0.47 -2.14 11.96
CA MET A 130 -1.57 -1.63 12.77
C MET A 130 -2.89 -1.94 12.08
N VAL A 131 -3.51 -3.05 12.47
CA VAL A 131 -4.74 -3.59 11.89
C VAL A 131 -5.98 -2.95 12.50
N GLY A 132 -5.95 -2.59 13.79
CA GLY A 132 -7.10 -1.99 14.47
C GLY A 132 -8.30 -2.93 14.67
N GLY A 133 -8.15 -4.22 14.39
CA GLY A 133 -9.20 -5.23 14.46
C GLY A 133 -9.78 -5.45 15.86
N VAL A 134 -11.00 -5.97 15.93
CA VAL A 134 -11.75 -6.21 17.17
C VAL A 134 -11.90 -7.71 17.45
N PRO A 135 -11.95 -8.14 18.73
CA PRO A 135 -11.76 -7.32 19.93
C PRO A 135 -10.28 -6.92 20.19
N ASP A 136 -9.32 -7.75 19.78
CA ASP A 136 -7.93 -7.73 20.27
C ASP A 136 -6.85 -7.73 19.17
N SER A 137 -7.22 -7.66 17.89
CA SER A 137 -6.28 -7.64 16.75
C SER A 137 -5.80 -6.22 16.37
N LYS A 138 -5.29 -5.45 17.35
CA LYS A 138 -4.89 -4.04 17.12
C LYS A 138 -3.57 -3.91 16.37
N VAL A 139 -2.55 -4.66 16.80
CA VAL A 139 -1.25 -4.78 16.12
C VAL A 139 -1.03 -6.25 15.83
N VAL A 140 -0.80 -6.58 14.57
CA VAL A 140 -0.69 -7.98 14.11
C VAL A 140 0.67 -8.17 13.46
N ALA A 141 1.31 -9.29 13.78
CA ALA A 141 2.51 -9.76 13.09
C ALA A 141 2.10 -10.89 12.14
N PHE A 142 2.14 -10.59 10.84
CA PHE A 142 1.94 -11.56 9.78
C PHE A 142 3.26 -12.31 9.51
N ASP A 143 3.19 -13.55 9.00
CA ASP A 143 4.35 -14.11 8.31
C ASP A 143 4.56 -13.30 7.03
N LYS A 144 5.73 -12.69 6.86
CA LYS A 144 5.97 -11.79 5.73
C LYS A 144 5.91 -12.50 4.36
N ARG A 145 5.94 -13.84 4.34
CA ARG A 145 5.92 -14.65 3.13
C ARG A 145 4.53 -15.12 2.72
N THR A 146 3.55 -15.13 3.62
CA THR A 146 2.21 -15.73 3.38
C THR A 146 1.06 -14.89 3.89
#